data_AF-A0A4R5L402-F1
#
_entry.id   AF-A0A4R5L402-F1
#
_cell.length_a   1.000
_cell.length_b   1.000
_cell.length_c   1.000
_cell.angle_alpha   90.00
_cell.angle_beta   90.00
_cell.angle_gamma   90.00
#
_symmetry.space_group_name_H-M   'P 1'
#
loop_
_entity.id
_entity.type
_entity.pdbx_description
1 polymer ?
#
loop_
_entity_poly.entity_id
_entity_poly.type
_entity_poly.pdbx_seq_one_letter_code
_entity_poly.pdbx_strand_id
1 'polypeptide(L)'
;MLNPMLPNRKQFVEDPAGYSLSVWIRWAMIASANGAEFDPFRQPSSEDLKNPLLWLTQAEAMSQAALVLIKAEPSFDNVPTEMRGICDSQYCAVALMLVGYSLEVCLKAMIIVKEGVEAYSEAERKYLTHDLKKLATFIFDFDAKDLAILDLLTHFVAWAGRYPDPGRRYIDKHNSVFELAERNQISGHDLFKLASKVMHHVSTLTEAQE
;
A
#
# COMPACT_ATOMS: atom_id res chain seq x y z
N MET A 1 -26.91 11.43 9.88
CA MET A 1 -26.72 10.64 8.65
C MET A 1 -25.24 10.65 8.32
N LEU A 2 -24.66 9.53 7.87
CA LEU A 2 -23.26 9.46 7.42
C LEU A 2 -23.07 10.37 6.20
N ASN A 3 -22.11 11.31 6.24
CA ASN A 3 -21.68 12.01 5.03
C ASN A 3 -20.57 11.16 4.37
N PRO A 4 -20.80 10.57 3.18
CA PRO A 4 -19.84 9.67 2.58
C PRO A 4 -18.57 10.39 2.10
N MET A 5 -18.65 11.70 1.85
CA MET A 5 -17.56 12.53 1.29
C MET A 5 -16.52 13.00 2.32
N LEU A 6 -16.85 12.96 3.62
CA LEU A 6 -16.02 13.57 4.66
C LEU A 6 -15.54 12.55 5.71
N PRO A 7 -14.31 12.72 6.23
CA PRO A 7 -13.84 11.93 7.37
C PRO A 7 -14.62 12.29 8.65
N ASN A 8 -14.77 11.33 9.55
CA ASN A 8 -15.45 11.53 10.83
C ASN A 8 -14.76 10.76 11.96
N ARG A 9 -13.85 11.43 12.68
CA ARG A 9 -13.11 10.83 13.79
C ARG A 9 -14.01 10.47 14.98
N LYS A 10 -15.14 11.15 15.17
CA LYS A 10 -16.11 10.80 16.22
C LYS A 10 -16.72 9.43 15.94
N GLN A 11 -17.13 9.17 14.70
CA GLN A 11 -17.62 7.85 14.30
C GLN A 11 -16.55 6.76 14.41
N PHE A 12 -15.29 7.06 14.08
CA PHE A 12 -14.21 6.10 14.32
C PHE A 12 -14.04 5.76 15.81
N VAL A 13 -14.17 6.74 16.71
CA VAL A 13 -14.12 6.49 18.16
C VAL A 13 -15.32 5.67 18.64
N GLU A 14 -16.50 5.90 18.08
CA GLU A 14 -17.73 5.18 18.42
C GLU A 14 -17.76 3.74 17.87
N ASP A 15 -17.31 3.53 16.64
CA ASP A 15 -17.25 2.23 15.96
C ASP A 15 -16.03 2.16 15.01
N PRO A 16 -14.84 1.78 15.51
CA PRO A 16 -13.62 1.76 14.70
C PRO A 16 -13.67 0.69 13.60
N ALA A 17 -14.33 -0.45 13.84
CA ALA A 17 -14.41 -1.54 12.88
C ALA A 17 -15.35 -1.18 11.72
N GLY A 18 -16.57 -0.74 12.03
CA GLY A 18 -17.54 -0.33 11.02
C GLY A 18 -17.07 0.90 10.24
N TYR A 19 -16.45 1.87 10.91
CA TYR A 19 -15.85 3.02 10.22
C TYR A 19 -14.77 2.59 9.23
N SER A 20 -13.86 1.70 9.63
CA SER A 20 -12.75 1.25 8.80
C SER A 20 -13.19 0.36 7.63
N LEU A 21 -14.31 -0.37 7.77
CA LEU A 21 -14.91 -1.16 6.68
C LEU A 21 -15.95 -0.39 5.85
N SER A 22 -16.19 0.90 6.14
CA SER A 22 -17.23 1.69 5.46
C SER A 22 -16.89 2.14 4.03
N VAL A 23 -15.70 1.82 3.51
CA VAL A 23 -15.20 2.34 2.22
C VAL A 23 -16.16 2.00 1.07
N TRP A 24 -16.63 0.75 0.99
CA TRP A 24 -17.61 0.34 -0.03
C TRP A 24 -18.91 1.14 0.06
N ILE A 25 -19.49 1.25 1.26
CA ILE A 25 -20.76 1.96 1.48
C ILE A 25 -20.61 3.43 1.08
N ARG A 26 -19.50 4.06 1.46
CA ARG A 26 -19.20 5.45 1.09
C ARG A 26 -19.11 5.61 -0.42
N TRP A 27 -18.37 4.73 -1.09
CA TRP A 27 -18.27 4.74 -2.55
C TRP A 27 -19.63 4.54 -3.23
N ALA A 28 -20.42 3.56 -2.79
CA ALA A 28 -21.73 3.26 -3.36
C ALA A 28 -22.72 4.43 -3.17
N MET A 29 -22.69 5.11 -2.02
CA MET A 29 -23.47 6.34 -1.79
C MET A 29 -23.06 7.46 -2.75
N ILE A 30 -21.75 7.63 -3.00
CA ILE A 30 -21.24 8.65 -3.93
C ILE A 30 -21.64 8.30 -5.37
N ALA A 31 -21.46 7.05 -5.78
CA ALA A 31 -21.83 6.59 -7.13
C ALA A 31 -23.34 6.76 -7.37
N SER A 32 -24.18 6.37 -6.39
CA SER A 32 -25.63 6.56 -6.43
C SER A 32 -26.03 8.03 -6.53
N ALA A 33 -25.39 8.91 -5.76
CA ALA A 33 -25.62 10.36 -5.86
C ALA A 33 -25.23 10.95 -7.23
N ASN A 34 -24.39 10.27 -8.01
CA ASN A 34 -23.98 10.64 -9.36
C ASN A 34 -24.72 9.87 -10.46
N GLY A 35 -25.85 9.21 -10.12
CA GLY A 35 -26.75 8.58 -11.10
C GLY A 35 -26.44 7.12 -11.44
N ALA A 36 -25.50 6.48 -10.75
CA ALA A 36 -25.28 5.05 -10.91
C ALA A 36 -26.29 4.23 -10.09
N GLU A 37 -26.78 3.11 -10.62
CA GLU A 37 -27.72 2.22 -9.93
C GLU A 37 -27.01 1.29 -8.93
N PHE A 38 -26.39 1.87 -7.90
CA PHE A 38 -25.80 1.11 -6.79
C PHE A 38 -26.68 1.17 -5.54
N ASP A 39 -27.01 0.00 -4.98
CA ASP A 39 -27.54 -0.10 -3.63
C ASP A 39 -26.38 -0.06 -2.61
N PRO A 40 -26.27 0.98 -1.77
CA PRO A 40 -25.19 1.09 -0.79
C PRO A 40 -25.34 0.12 0.39
N PHE A 41 -26.49 -0.56 0.54
CA PHE A 41 -26.77 -1.48 1.63
C PHE A 41 -26.63 -2.96 1.24
N ARG A 42 -26.47 -3.27 -0.06
CA ARG A 42 -26.14 -4.63 -0.47
C ARG A 42 -24.70 -4.97 -0.14
N GLN A 43 -24.44 -6.25 0.08
CA GLN A 43 -23.07 -6.75 0.16
C GLN A 43 -22.37 -6.58 -1.20
N PRO A 44 -21.11 -6.09 -1.23
CA PRO A 44 -20.33 -6.04 -2.45
C PRO A 44 -19.98 -7.46 -2.91
N SER A 45 -20.01 -7.67 -4.23
CA SER A 45 -19.40 -8.83 -4.87
C SER A 45 -17.87 -8.69 -4.94
N SER A 46 -17.18 -9.75 -5.37
CA SER A 46 -15.73 -9.68 -5.62
C SER A 46 -15.38 -8.66 -6.71
N GLU A 47 -16.20 -8.57 -7.76
CA GLU A 47 -16.02 -7.62 -8.87
C GLU A 47 -16.21 -6.17 -8.40
N ASP A 48 -17.22 -5.91 -7.57
CA ASP A 48 -17.45 -4.61 -6.94
C ASP A 48 -16.22 -4.12 -6.16
N LEU A 49 -15.52 -5.04 -5.48
CA LEU A 49 -14.33 -4.73 -4.68
C LEU A 49 -13.08 -4.58 -5.54
N LYS A 50 -13.05 -5.07 -6.77
CA LYS A 50 -11.97 -4.87 -7.75
C LYS A 50 -12.10 -3.52 -8.45
N ASN A 51 -12.47 -2.49 -7.70
CA ASN A 51 -12.62 -1.13 -8.18
C ASN A 51 -11.30 -0.36 -8.01
N PRO A 52 -10.68 0.16 -9.08
CA PRO A 52 -9.42 0.89 -8.99
C PRO A 52 -9.43 2.07 -8.02
N LEU A 53 -10.56 2.80 -7.91
CA LEU A 53 -10.67 3.94 -7.00
C LEU A 53 -10.59 3.49 -5.53
N LEU A 54 -11.22 2.36 -5.18
CA LEU A 54 -11.12 1.80 -3.82
C LEU A 54 -9.66 1.41 -3.51
N TRP A 55 -8.94 0.87 -4.48
CA TRP A 55 -7.55 0.44 -4.29
C TRP A 55 -6.60 1.63 -4.23
N LEU A 56 -6.75 2.63 -5.10
CA LEU A 56 -5.94 3.85 -5.08
C LEU A 56 -6.15 4.66 -3.80
N THR A 57 -7.38 4.75 -3.29
CA THR A 57 -7.65 5.43 -2.01
C THR A 57 -7.08 4.65 -0.82
N GLN A 58 -7.03 3.31 -0.87
CA GLN A 58 -6.34 2.50 0.13
C GLN A 58 -4.81 2.70 0.05
N ALA A 59 -4.23 2.77 -1.15
CA ALA A 59 -2.82 3.09 -1.33
C ALA A 59 -2.46 4.46 -0.73
N GLU A 60 -3.26 5.49 -1.03
CA GLU A 60 -3.10 6.83 -0.45
C GLU A 60 -3.19 6.79 1.08
N ALA A 61 -4.17 6.09 1.65
CA ALA A 61 -4.32 5.97 3.10
C ALA A 61 -3.08 5.33 3.75
N MET A 62 -2.49 4.29 3.13
CA MET A 62 -1.26 3.66 3.63
C MET A 62 -0.03 4.54 3.47
N SER A 63 0.08 5.30 2.37
CA SER A 63 1.13 6.30 2.18
C SER A 63 1.08 7.39 3.25
N GLN A 64 -0.10 7.94 3.55
CA GLN A 64 -0.27 8.95 4.59
C GLN A 64 0.02 8.37 5.99
N ALA A 65 -0.41 7.15 6.27
CA ALA A 65 -0.07 6.48 7.52
C ALA A 65 1.45 6.30 7.67
N ALA A 66 2.15 5.83 6.62
CA ALA A 66 3.60 5.71 6.62
C ALA A 66 4.29 7.05 6.87
N LEU A 67 3.81 8.13 6.22
CA LEU A 67 4.35 9.47 6.39
C LEU A 67 4.21 9.98 7.84
N VAL A 68 3.07 9.71 8.47
CA VAL A 68 2.86 10.04 9.89
C VAL A 68 3.86 9.29 10.76
N LEU A 69 4.08 8.00 10.53
CA LEU A 69 5.03 7.22 11.31
C LEU A 69 6.47 7.72 11.13
N ILE A 70 6.88 7.98 9.89
CA ILE A 70 8.26 8.45 9.58
C ILE A 70 8.56 9.81 10.21
N LYS A 71 7.55 10.67 10.35
CA LYS A 71 7.69 12.00 10.96
C LYS A 71 7.55 12.01 12.48
N ALA A 72 7.01 10.94 13.05
CA ALA A 72 6.76 10.88 14.48
C ALA A 72 8.01 10.35 15.22
N GLU A 73 8.24 10.89 16.41
CA GLU A 73 9.27 10.42 17.34
C GLU A 73 8.56 9.79 18.56
N PRO A 74 8.19 8.49 18.49
CA PRO A 74 7.56 7.79 19.60
C PRO A 74 8.50 7.69 20.81
N SER A 75 7.99 7.92 22.03
CA SER A 75 8.85 7.99 23.21
C SER A 75 9.32 6.63 23.75
N PHE A 76 8.56 5.55 23.48
CA PHE A 76 8.80 4.19 23.99
C PHE A 76 9.07 4.14 25.52
N ASP A 77 8.48 5.04 26.30
CA ASP A 77 8.76 5.14 27.74
C ASP A 77 8.26 3.96 28.56
N ASN A 78 7.40 3.14 27.99
CA ASN A 78 6.89 1.91 28.59
C ASN A 78 7.86 0.73 28.46
N VAL A 79 9.01 0.88 27.79
CA VAL A 79 10.06 -0.15 27.70
C VAL A 79 11.39 0.32 28.32
N PRO A 80 12.24 -0.61 28.78
CA PRO A 80 13.57 -0.28 29.29
C PRO A 80 14.41 0.50 28.27
N THR A 81 15.23 1.44 28.74
CA THR A 81 16.06 2.31 27.89
C THR A 81 16.92 1.53 26.91
N GLU A 82 17.46 0.40 27.34
CA GLU A 82 18.33 -0.49 26.57
C GLU A 82 17.60 -1.15 25.39
N MET A 83 16.26 -1.20 25.42
CA MET A 83 15.42 -1.82 24.40
C MET A 83 14.79 -0.80 23.45
N ARG A 84 14.84 0.50 23.76
CA ARG A 84 14.16 1.55 22.97
C ARG A 84 14.64 1.60 21.52
N GLY A 85 15.94 1.41 21.28
CA GLY A 85 16.49 1.36 19.91
C GLY A 85 15.98 0.18 19.08
N ILE A 86 15.66 -0.95 19.73
CA ILE A 86 15.04 -2.11 19.06
C ILE A 86 13.59 -1.76 18.67
N CYS A 87 12.83 -1.14 19.58
CA CYS A 87 11.48 -0.67 19.30
C CYS A 87 11.45 0.35 18.15
N ASP A 88 12.38 1.30 18.14
CA ASP A 88 12.49 2.32 17.09
C ASP A 88 12.81 1.70 15.72
N SER A 89 13.74 0.74 15.69
CA SER A 89 14.08 0.01 14.46
C SER A 89 12.87 -0.75 13.91
N GLN A 90 12.10 -1.41 14.78
CA GLN A 90 10.88 -2.13 14.39
C GLN A 90 9.76 -1.17 13.96
N TYR A 91 9.64 -0.01 14.62
CA TYR A 91 8.69 1.03 14.25
C TYR A 91 8.97 1.58 12.84
N CYS A 92 10.23 1.83 12.51
CA CYS A 92 10.64 2.21 11.16
C CYS A 92 10.36 1.10 10.14
N ALA A 93 10.54 -0.18 10.51
CA ALA A 93 10.21 -1.31 9.65
C ALA A 93 8.70 -1.40 9.34
N VAL A 94 7.83 -1.06 10.30
CA VAL A 94 6.38 -0.95 10.07
C VAL A 94 6.08 0.16 9.07
N ALA A 95 6.75 1.31 9.16
CA ALA A 95 6.58 2.39 8.20
C ALA A 95 7.00 1.97 6.77
N LEU A 96 8.14 1.28 6.62
CA LEU A 96 8.58 0.75 5.32
C LEU A 96 7.62 -0.30 4.76
N MET A 97 7.02 -1.14 5.62
CA MET A 97 5.97 -2.05 5.20
C MET A 97 4.74 -1.33 4.66
N LEU A 98 4.30 -0.23 5.31
CA LEU A 98 3.18 0.57 4.81
C LEU A 98 3.50 1.24 3.47
N VAL A 99 4.73 1.74 3.27
CA VAL A 99 5.18 2.22 1.95
C VAL A 99 5.10 1.10 0.91
N GLY A 100 5.64 -0.08 1.24
CA GLY A 100 5.61 -1.24 0.35
C GLY A 100 4.19 -1.70 0.00
N TYR A 101 3.29 -1.78 0.98
CA TYR A 101 1.88 -2.12 0.71
C TYR A 101 1.17 -1.05 -0.11
N SER A 102 1.44 0.23 0.14
CA SER A 102 0.92 1.31 -0.68
C SER A 102 1.29 1.11 -2.15
N LEU A 103 2.56 0.79 -2.43
CA LEU A 103 3.01 0.51 -3.79
C LEU A 103 2.38 -0.77 -4.35
N GLU A 104 2.27 -1.84 -3.56
CA GLU A 104 1.63 -3.09 -3.99
C GLU A 104 0.19 -2.84 -4.47
N VAL A 105 -0.60 -2.16 -3.63
CA VAL A 105 -2.02 -1.88 -3.92
C VAL A 105 -2.15 -0.90 -5.08
N CYS A 106 -1.29 0.11 -5.15
CA CYS A 106 -1.26 1.05 -6.28
C CYS A 106 -0.93 0.35 -7.61
N LEU A 107 0.11 -0.50 -7.64
CA LEU A 107 0.49 -1.27 -8.83
C LEU A 107 -0.63 -2.19 -9.29
N LYS A 108 -1.28 -2.91 -8.37
CA LYS A 108 -2.43 -3.75 -8.71
C LYS A 108 -3.62 -2.92 -9.20
N ALA A 109 -3.89 -1.76 -8.61
CA ALA A 109 -4.91 -0.84 -9.10
C ALA A 109 -4.63 -0.40 -10.53
N MET A 110 -3.39 -0.04 -10.85
CA MET A 110 -2.97 0.31 -12.21
C MET A 110 -3.15 -0.84 -13.20
N ILE A 111 -2.88 -2.08 -12.79
CA ILE A 111 -3.16 -3.27 -13.62
C ILE A 111 -4.67 -3.37 -13.88
N ILE A 112 -5.53 -3.17 -12.88
CA ILE A 112 -6.99 -3.18 -13.07
C ILE A 112 -7.43 -2.05 -14.02
N VAL A 113 -6.88 -0.84 -13.89
CA VAL A 113 -7.17 0.28 -14.82
C VAL A 113 -6.79 -0.08 -16.26
N LYS A 114 -5.60 -0.66 -16.43
CA LYS A 114 -5.03 -0.98 -17.75
C LYS A 114 -5.71 -2.17 -18.43
N GLU A 115 -6.02 -3.22 -17.68
CA GLU A 115 -6.51 -4.50 -18.24
C GLU A 115 -8.04 -4.64 -18.13
N GLY A 116 -8.67 -3.90 -17.22
CA GLY A 116 -10.07 -4.06 -16.86
C GLY A 116 -10.31 -5.11 -15.77
N VAL A 117 -11.46 -5.02 -15.10
CA VAL A 117 -11.83 -5.88 -13.96
C VAL A 117 -11.95 -7.35 -14.34
N GLU A 118 -12.50 -7.64 -15.52
CA GLU A 118 -12.68 -9.01 -16.03
C GLU A 118 -11.33 -9.69 -16.28
N ALA A 119 -10.45 -9.06 -17.07
CA ALA A 119 -9.13 -9.59 -17.36
C ALA A 119 -8.27 -9.75 -16.09
N TYR A 120 -8.34 -8.78 -15.16
CA TYR A 120 -7.67 -8.90 -13.87
C TYR A 120 -8.19 -10.11 -13.06
N SER A 121 -9.50 -10.37 -13.11
CA SER A 121 -10.13 -11.49 -12.40
C SER A 121 -9.72 -12.84 -12.98
N GLU A 122 -9.65 -12.97 -14.30
CA GLU A 122 -9.15 -14.18 -14.96
C GLU A 122 -7.67 -14.44 -14.65
N ALA A 123 -6.87 -13.37 -14.58
CA ALA A 123 -5.45 -13.41 -14.32
C ALA A 123 -5.07 -13.34 -12.83
N GLU A 124 -6.03 -13.32 -11.90
CA GLU A 124 -5.83 -12.98 -10.47
C GLU A 124 -4.69 -13.77 -9.82
N ARG A 125 -4.56 -15.06 -10.14
CA ARG A 125 -3.48 -15.92 -9.63
C ARG A 125 -2.08 -15.41 -9.96
N LYS A 126 -1.90 -14.69 -11.08
CA LYS A 126 -0.62 -14.06 -11.47
C LYS A 126 -0.29 -12.86 -10.57
N TYR A 127 -1.31 -12.20 -10.04
CA TYR A 127 -1.20 -11.00 -9.21
C TYR A 127 -1.28 -11.29 -7.71
N LEU A 128 -1.48 -12.56 -7.30
CA LEU A 128 -1.35 -13.04 -5.91
C LEU A 128 0.13 -13.13 -5.49
N THR A 129 0.81 -11.99 -5.52
CA THR A 129 2.20 -11.83 -5.11
C THR A 129 2.41 -10.53 -4.36
N HIS A 130 3.45 -10.52 -3.53
CA HIS A 130 4.01 -9.34 -2.85
C HIS A 130 5.24 -8.78 -3.57
N ASP A 131 5.64 -9.41 -4.67
CA ASP A 131 6.83 -9.04 -5.44
C ASP A 131 6.55 -7.76 -6.24
N LEU A 132 6.97 -6.63 -5.67
CA LEU A 132 6.74 -5.30 -6.24
C LEU A 132 7.42 -5.15 -7.60
N LYS A 133 8.59 -5.77 -7.77
CA LYS A 133 9.32 -5.74 -9.04
C LYS A 133 8.54 -6.45 -10.15
N LYS A 134 7.90 -7.59 -9.85
CA LYS A 134 7.00 -8.27 -10.81
C LYS A 134 5.76 -7.46 -11.11
N LEU A 135 5.13 -6.88 -10.09
CA LEU A 135 3.94 -6.06 -10.27
C LEU A 135 4.21 -4.81 -11.09
N ALA A 136 5.44 -4.27 -11.07
CA ALA A 136 5.81 -3.05 -11.77
C ALA A 136 6.42 -3.27 -13.17
N THR A 137 6.35 -4.48 -13.73
CA THR A 137 6.95 -4.82 -15.04
C THR A 137 6.38 -4.04 -16.23
N PHE A 138 5.22 -3.43 -16.10
CA PHE A 138 4.63 -2.57 -17.14
C PHE A 138 5.18 -1.14 -17.13
N ILE A 139 6.01 -0.77 -16.15
CA ILE A 139 6.67 0.52 -16.03
C ILE A 139 8.12 0.37 -16.52
N PHE A 140 8.44 1.02 -17.64
CA PHE A 140 9.71 0.81 -18.34
C PHE A 140 10.84 1.79 -17.96
N ASP A 141 10.54 2.83 -17.18
CA ASP A 141 11.47 3.92 -16.91
C ASP A 141 12.30 3.71 -15.63
N PHE A 142 12.23 2.54 -14.97
CA PHE A 142 13.01 2.25 -13.76
C PHE A 142 14.49 2.02 -14.04
N ASP A 143 15.33 2.68 -13.24
CA ASP A 143 16.76 2.40 -13.21
C ASP A 143 17.09 1.22 -12.27
N ALA A 144 18.37 0.84 -12.19
CA ALA A 144 18.81 -0.27 -11.35
C ALA A 144 18.52 -0.03 -9.86
N LYS A 145 18.56 1.22 -9.39
CA LYS A 145 18.33 1.59 -7.99
C LYS A 145 16.84 1.52 -7.68
N ASP A 146 15.97 1.99 -8.57
CA ASP A 146 14.52 1.82 -8.48
C ASP A 146 14.14 0.33 -8.33
N LEU A 147 14.70 -0.53 -9.19
CA LEU A 147 14.46 -1.97 -9.13
C LEU A 147 14.99 -2.61 -7.84
N ALA A 148 16.12 -2.13 -7.31
CA ALA A 148 16.66 -2.59 -6.03
C ALA A 148 15.79 -2.16 -4.85
N ILE A 149 15.19 -0.96 -4.91
CA ILE A 149 14.26 -0.47 -3.89
C ILE A 149 12.96 -1.29 -3.91
N LEU A 150 12.42 -1.63 -5.08
CA LEU A 150 11.24 -2.50 -5.20
C LEU A 150 11.51 -3.90 -4.60
N ASP A 151 12.69 -4.46 -4.84
CA ASP A 151 13.11 -5.74 -4.26
C ASP A 151 13.27 -5.64 -2.74
N LEU A 152 13.87 -4.55 -2.25
CA LEU A 152 14.00 -4.26 -0.82
C LEU A 152 12.63 -4.15 -0.13
N LEU A 153 11.71 -3.36 -0.68
CA LEU A 153 10.37 -3.18 -0.12
C LEU A 153 9.53 -4.46 -0.18
N THR A 154 9.77 -5.33 -1.17
CA THR A 154 9.15 -6.66 -1.23
C THR A 154 9.45 -7.47 0.04
N HIS A 155 10.65 -7.36 0.62
CA HIS A 155 10.97 -8.03 1.88
C HIS A 155 10.17 -7.47 3.07
N PHE A 156 9.98 -6.15 3.15
CA PHE A 156 9.19 -5.52 4.22
C PHE A 156 7.72 -5.92 4.18
N VAL A 157 7.14 -5.95 2.98
CA VAL A 157 5.78 -6.45 2.73
C VAL A 157 5.66 -7.93 3.06
N ALA A 158 6.64 -8.75 2.66
CA ALA A 158 6.59 -10.19 2.82
C ALA A 158 6.83 -10.66 4.26
N TRP A 159 7.64 -9.97 5.06
CA TRP A 159 7.89 -10.38 6.44
C TRP A 159 8.50 -9.28 7.32
N ALA A 160 9.47 -8.51 6.81
CA ALA A 160 10.41 -7.77 7.66
C ALA A 160 9.76 -6.63 8.47
N GLY A 161 8.63 -6.09 8.02
CA GLY A 161 7.85 -5.13 8.81
C GLY A 161 6.71 -5.74 9.64
N ARG A 162 6.50 -7.06 9.56
CA ARG A 162 5.43 -7.79 10.27
C ARG A 162 5.96 -8.59 11.46
N TYR A 163 7.07 -9.29 11.27
CA TYR A 163 7.61 -10.23 12.23
C TYR A 163 9.13 -10.07 12.34
N PRO A 164 9.71 -10.19 13.55
CA PRO A 164 11.17 -10.24 13.71
C PRO A 164 11.76 -11.54 13.14
N ASP A 165 10.97 -12.61 13.06
CA ASP A 165 11.38 -13.87 12.45
C ASP A 165 10.88 -13.96 10.99
N PRO A 166 11.78 -14.06 10.00
CA PRO A 166 11.42 -14.35 8.62
C PRO A 166 10.77 -15.73 8.43
N GLY A 167 10.84 -16.60 9.44
CA GLY A 167 10.51 -18.01 9.34
C GLY A 167 11.49 -18.77 8.44
N ARG A 168 11.36 -20.09 8.42
CA ARG A 168 12.28 -20.97 7.66
C ARG A 168 12.39 -20.63 6.17
N ARG A 169 11.33 -20.05 5.59
CA ARG A 169 11.26 -19.73 4.16
C ARG A 169 12.11 -18.51 3.76
N TYR A 170 12.35 -17.58 4.69
CA TYR A 170 13.03 -16.31 4.38
C TYR A 170 14.28 -16.08 5.24
N ILE A 171 14.79 -17.10 5.94
CA ILE A 171 15.94 -16.97 6.84
C ILE A 171 17.18 -16.41 6.12
N ASP A 172 17.45 -16.89 4.90
CA ASP A 172 18.57 -16.40 4.07
C ASP A 172 18.33 -15.01 3.50
N LYS A 173 17.08 -14.52 3.52
CA LYS A 173 16.71 -13.20 2.99
C LYS A 173 16.98 -12.05 3.97
N HIS A 174 17.27 -12.34 5.24
CA HIS A 174 17.63 -11.32 6.21
C HIS A 174 18.87 -10.52 5.76
N ASN A 175 19.91 -11.21 5.30
CA ASN A 175 21.13 -10.56 4.80
C ASN A 175 20.89 -9.82 3.47
N SER A 176 19.92 -10.27 2.67
CA SER A 176 19.59 -9.62 1.39
C SER A 176 19.11 -8.18 1.56
N VAL A 177 18.35 -7.87 2.62
CA VAL A 177 17.86 -6.51 2.86
C VAL A 177 19.02 -5.54 3.08
N PHE A 178 19.94 -5.89 3.98
CA PHE A 178 21.13 -5.08 4.27
C PHE A 178 22.03 -4.95 3.03
N GLU A 179 22.31 -6.06 2.34
CA GLU A 179 23.14 -6.05 1.13
C GLU A 179 22.52 -5.20 0.00
N LEU A 180 21.21 -5.27 -0.21
CA LEU A 180 20.50 -4.45 -1.20
C LEU A 180 20.61 -2.96 -0.87
N ALA A 181 20.39 -2.60 0.39
CA ALA A 181 20.46 -1.22 0.86
C ALA A 181 21.87 -0.65 0.69
N GLU A 182 22.89 -1.35 1.18
CA GLU A 182 24.28 -0.88 1.18
C GLU A 182 24.86 -0.82 -0.24
N ARG A 183 24.70 -1.89 -1.05
CA ARG A 183 25.29 -1.95 -2.40
C ARG A 183 24.73 -0.86 -3.32
N ASN A 184 23.47 -0.47 -3.12
CA ASN A 184 22.81 0.54 -3.94
C ASN A 184 22.75 1.92 -3.26
N GLN A 185 23.27 2.05 -2.03
CA GLN A 185 23.21 3.27 -1.22
C GLN A 185 21.78 3.84 -1.15
N ILE A 186 20.82 2.98 -0.81
CA ILE A 186 19.40 3.34 -0.73
C ILE A 186 19.17 4.23 0.50
N SER A 187 18.70 5.45 0.26
CA SER A 187 18.30 6.39 1.31
C SER A 187 16.79 6.55 1.39
N GLY A 188 16.30 7.18 2.47
CA GLY A 188 14.91 7.61 2.58
C GLY A 188 14.46 8.50 1.42
N HIS A 189 15.33 9.38 0.93
CA HIS A 189 15.03 10.21 -0.24
C HIS A 189 14.78 9.36 -1.49
N ASP A 190 15.58 8.32 -1.73
CA ASP A 190 15.41 7.44 -2.89
C ASP A 190 14.08 6.66 -2.81
N LEU A 191 13.72 6.19 -1.61
CA LEU A 191 12.44 5.53 -1.35
C LEU A 191 11.25 6.41 -1.74
N PHE A 192 11.23 7.66 -1.29
CA PHE A 192 10.15 8.59 -1.63
C PHE A 192 10.17 9.01 -3.10
N LYS A 193 11.35 9.15 -3.71
CA LYS A 193 11.48 9.41 -5.14
C LYS A 193 10.86 8.29 -5.97
N LEU A 194 11.15 7.03 -5.66
CA LEU A 194 10.51 5.88 -6.31
C LEU A 194 9.00 5.90 -6.09
N ALA A 195 8.54 6.14 -4.86
CA ALA A 195 7.11 6.15 -4.55
C ALA A 195 6.37 7.21 -5.37
N SER A 196 6.91 8.43 -5.46
CA SER A 196 6.38 9.50 -6.31
C SER A 196 6.37 9.10 -7.79
N LYS A 197 7.42 8.43 -8.27
CA LYS A 197 7.51 7.95 -9.64
C LYS A 197 6.41 6.93 -9.97
N VAL A 198 6.19 5.93 -9.11
CA VAL A 198 5.10 4.95 -9.26
C VAL A 198 3.74 5.64 -9.25
N MET A 199 3.51 6.58 -8.33
CA MET A 199 2.23 7.31 -8.24
C MET A 199 1.98 8.19 -9.47
N HIS A 200 3.02 8.77 -10.07
CA HIS A 200 2.88 9.56 -11.31
C HIS A 200 2.39 8.74 -12.51
N HIS A 201 2.74 7.45 -12.57
CA HIS A 201 2.23 6.55 -13.61
C HIS A 201 0.70 6.36 -13.52
N VAL A 202 0.10 6.49 -12.33
CA VAL A 202 -1.36 6.43 -12.19
C VAL A 202 -2.04 7.52 -13.01
N SER A 203 -1.56 8.78 -12.93
CA SER A 203 -2.13 9.89 -13.72
C SER A 203 -2.09 9.59 -15.21
N THR A 204 -0.97 9.08 -15.72
CA THR A 204 -0.79 8.77 -17.15
C THR A 204 -1.72 7.68 -17.68
N LEU A 205 -2.24 6.79 -16.82
CA LEU A 205 -3.19 5.74 -17.19
C LEU A 205 -4.64 6.23 -17.22
N THR A 206 -4.92 7.40 -16.65
CA THR A 206 -6.28 7.95 -16.50
C THR A 206 -6.53 9.17 -17.39
N GLU A 207 -5.48 9.77 -17.94
CA GLU A 207 -5.59 10.73 -19.03
C GLU A 207 -6.09 9.99 -20.28
N ALA A 208 -7.21 10.46 -20.85
CA ALA A 208 -7.76 9.87 -22.07
C ALA A 208 -6.69 9.88 -23.16
N GLN A 209 -6.38 8.70 -23.71
CA GLN A 209 -5.68 8.63 -24.99
C GLN A 209 -6.65 9.21 -26.04
N GLU A 210 -6.40 10.47 -26.43
CA GLU A 210 -7.03 11.08 -27.61
C GLU A 210 -6.68 10.30 -28.89
#